data_AF-A0A5C6EN36-F1
#
_entry.id   AF-A0A5C6EN36-F1
#
_cell.length_a   1.000
_cell.length_b   1.000
_cell.length_c   1.000
_cell.angle_alpha   90.00
_cell.angle_beta   90.00
_cell.angle_gamma   90.00
#
_symmetry.space_group_name_H-M   'P 1'
#
loop_
_entity.id
_entity.type
_entity.pdbx_description
1 polymer ?
#
loop_
_entity_poly.entity_id
_entity_poly.type
_entity_poly.pdbx_seq_one_letter_code
_entity_poly.pdbx_strand_id
1 'polypeptide(L)'
;MGTAAFAEQPQVGTIVQYGTMHEAVGKQQHQGRVQLNGLVKQPNFYAVAALERLAGEVTVLDDKVIISDVGSDGQLVSIEDTDGTRQAMMLVGAYVPSWTSHSVPKKCRLAGLRSIHRRQPSHHQWSLPGSRTDAKYWASDR
;
A
#
# COMPACT_ATOMS: atom_id res chain seq x y z
N MET A 1 8.27 -10.70 -23.63
CA MET A 1 8.08 -11.47 -22.37
C MET A 1 8.64 -10.62 -21.25
N GLY A 2 7.78 -9.96 -20.46
CA GLY A 2 8.21 -9.13 -19.34
C GLY A 2 8.31 -9.98 -18.08
N THR A 3 9.49 -10.04 -17.47
CA THR A 3 9.72 -10.63 -16.16
C THR A 3 8.95 -9.84 -15.10
N ALA A 4 7.90 -10.42 -14.54
CA ALA A 4 7.28 -9.90 -13.33
C ALA A 4 8.35 -9.90 -12.22
N ALA A 5 8.63 -8.73 -11.64
CA ALA A 5 9.53 -8.64 -10.49
C ALA A 5 8.80 -9.27 -9.29
N PHE A 6 9.30 -10.41 -8.83
CA PHE A 6 8.95 -10.89 -7.50
C PHE A 6 9.56 -9.93 -6.48
N ALA A 7 8.85 -9.64 -5.39
CA ALA A 7 9.48 -8.99 -4.26
C ALA A 7 10.61 -9.84 -3.75
N GLU A 8 11.84 -9.34 -3.88
CA GLU A 8 12.95 -9.70 -3.01
C GLU A 8 12.40 -9.74 -1.59
N GLN A 9 12.67 -10.83 -0.86
CA GLN A 9 12.22 -11.02 0.52
C GLN A 9 12.63 -9.79 1.34
N PRO A 10 11.68 -8.91 1.69
CA PRO A 10 12.02 -7.67 2.38
C PRO A 10 12.41 -8.04 3.79
N GLN A 11 13.50 -7.46 4.27
CA GLN A 11 13.88 -7.62 5.67
C GLN A 11 12.71 -7.16 6.58
N VAL A 12 12.55 -7.83 7.72
CA VAL A 12 11.55 -7.48 8.73
C VAL A 12 11.56 -5.98 9.01
N GLY A 13 10.40 -5.32 8.89
CA GLY A 13 10.29 -3.86 9.06
C GLY A 13 10.64 -3.01 7.83
N THR A 14 10.91 -3.63 6.68
CA THR A 14 11.14 -2.93 5.41
C THR A 14 9.83 -2.72 4.66
N ILE A 15 9.68 -1.52 4.09
CA ILE A 15 8.57 -1.19 3.19
C ILE A 15 8.93 -1.67 1.79
N VAL A 16 8.03 -2.44 1.20
CA VAL A 16 8.03 -2.77 -0.23
C VAL A 16 7.21 -1.73 -0.96
N GLN A 17 7.76 -1.19 -2.03
CA GLN A 17 7.05 -0.26 -2.89
C GLN A 17 7.29 -0.58 -4.36
N TYR A 18 6.20 -0.62 -5.11
CA TYR A 18 6.19 -0.71 -6.57
C TYR A 18 5.34 0.39 -7.16
N GLY A 19 5.89 1.08 -8.15
CA GLY A 19 5.24 2.24 -8.72
C GLY A 19 5.13 3.40 -7.73
N THR A 20 4.81 4.56 -8.27
CA THR A 20 4.60 5.78 -7.51
C THR A 20 3.32 6.46 -7.97
N MET A 21 2.74 7.28 -7.10
CA MET A 21 1.60 8.11 -7.47
C MET A 21 1.92 9.06 -8.64
N HIS A 22 3.17 9.54 -8.73
CA HIS A 22 3.61 10.38 -9.85
C HIS A 22 3.61 9.61 -11.18
N GLU A 23 4.02 8.35 -11.20
CA GLU A 23 3.92 7.52 -12.40
C GLU A 23 2.47 7.19 -12.75
N ALA A 24 1.68 6.76 -11.77
CA ALA A 24 0.30 6.33 -11.99
C ALA A 24 -0.59 7.49 -12.43
N VAL A 25 -0.57 8.62 -11.71
CA VAL A 25 -1.47 9.75 -11.97
C VAL A 25 -0.79 10.79 -12.87
N GLY A 26 0.44 11.18 -12.56
CA GLY A 26 1.15 12.24 -13.27
C GLY A 26 1.60 11.83 -14.68
N LYS A 27 2.03 10.58 -14.85
CA LYS A 27 2.48 10.04 -16.15
C LYS A 27 1.48 9.07 -16.79
N GLN A 28 0.32 8.86 -16.18
CA GLN A 28 -0.74 7.98 -16.66
C GLN A 28 -0.27 6.54 -16.94
N GLN A 29 0.72 6.06 -16.19
CA GLN A 29 1.29 4.72 -16.36
C GLN A 29 0.44 3.69 -15.60
N HIS A 30 -0.63 3.25 -16.23
CA HIS A 30 -1.61 2.34 -15.61
C HIS A 30 -1.33 0.85 -15.88
N GLN A 31 -0.19 0.49 -16.45
CA GLN A 31 0.16 -0.90 -16.73
C GLN A 31 0.53 -1.67 -15.45
N GLY A 32 0.13 -2.93 -15.38
CA GLY A 32 0.53 -3.85 -14.31
C GLY A 32 2.05 -4.03 -14.27
N ARG A 33 2.59 -4.09 -13.04
CA ARG A 33 4.03 -4.28 -12.78
C ARG A 33 4.30 -5.48 -11.88
N VAL A 34 3.33 -5.82 -11.01
CA VAL A 34 3.48 -6.86 -10.00
C VAL A 34 2.25 -7.74 -9.95
N GLN A 35 2.43 -9.05 -10.05
CA GLN A 35 1.36 -10.02 -9.84
C GLN A 35 1.05 -10.17 -8.35
N LEU A 36 -0.23 -10.13 -8.01
CA LEU A 36 -0.67 -10.21 -6.60
C LEU A 36 -0.32 -11.57 -5.98
N ASN A 37 -0.53 -12.69 -6.69
CA ASN A 37 -0.28 -14.03 -6.13
C ASN A 37 1.17 -14.24 -5.65
N GLY A 38 2.13 -13.53 -6.23
CA GLY A 38 3.55 -13.67 -5.87
C GLY A 38 3.88 -13.06 -4.51
N LEU A 39 3.11 -12.06 -4.07
CA LEU A 39 3.36 -11.29 -2.85
C LEU A 39 2.67 -11.88 -1.62
N VAL A 40 1.48 -12.45 -1.79
CA VAL A 40 0.65 -12.96 -0.69
C VAL A 40 1.01 -14.37 -0.22
N LYS A 41 2.07 -15.00 -0.74
CA LYS A 41 2.48 -16.35 -0.29
C LYS A 41 3.17 -16.38 1.08
N GLN A 42 3.34 -15.23 1.73
CA GLN A 42 4.04 -15.12 2.99
C GLN A 42 3.11 -14.55 4.07
N PRO A 43 3.02 -15.20 5.24
CA PRO A 43 2.21 -14.70 6.35
C PRO A 43 2.77 -13.38 6.87
N ASN A 44 1.92 -12.59 7.53
CA ASN A 44 2.25 -11.27 8.09
C ASN A 44 2.60 -10.19 7.06
N PHE A 45 2.19 -10.38 5.80
CA PHE A 45 2.28 -9.33 4.79
C PHE A 45 1.02 -8.46 4.80
N TYR A 46 1.22 -7.14 4.87
CA TYR A 46 0.16 -6.15 4.85
C TYR A 46 0.45 -5.11 3.78
N ALA A 47 -0.51 -4.84 2.91
CA ALA A 47 -0.30 -3.96 1.78
C ALA A 47 -1.57 -3.25 1.32
N VAL A 48 -1.36 -2.15 0.60
CA VAL A 48 -2.37 -1.49 -0.22
C VAL A 48 -1.85 -1.36 -1.65
N ALA A 49 -2.72 -1.53 -2.62
CA ALA A 49 -2.36 -1.45 -4.03
C ALA A 49 -3.51 -0.93 -4.90
N ALA A 50 -3.16 -0.46 -6.09
CA ALA A 50 -4.10 -0.12 -7.14
C ALA A 50 -3.87 -1.07 -8.31
N LEU A 51 -4.96 -1.66 -8.81
CA LEU A 51 -4.90 -2.54 -9.96
C LEU A 51 -4.55 -1.76 -11.22
N GLU A 52 -3.97 -2.48 -12.18
CA GLU A 52 -3.75 -1.94 -13.51
C GLU A 52 -5.03 -1.38 -14.12
N ARG A 53 -4.88 -0.39 -15.02
CA ARG A 53 -5.98 0.32 -15.69
C ARG A 53 -6.97 0.97 -14.72
N LEU A 54 -6.58 1.17 -13.45
CA LEU A 54 -7.45 1.71 -12.40
C LEU A 54 -8.66 0.81 -12.13
N ALA A 55 -8.54 -0.51 -12.35
CA ALA A 55 -9.62 -1.49 -12.22
C ALA A 55 -9.92 -1.89 -10.76
N GLY A 56 -9.74 -0.96 -9.83
CA GLY A 56 -9.98 -1.16 -8.41
C GLY A 56 -8.75 -1.03 -7.51
N GLU A 57 -9.01 -1.22 -6.23
CA GLU A 57 -8.08 -1.12 -5.12
C GLU A 57 -7.93 -2.49 -4.44
N VAL A 58 -6.75 -2.73 -3.89
CA VAL A 58 -6.40 -3.99 -3.24
C VAL A 58 -5.94 -3.68 -1.83
N THR A 59 -6.47 -4.42 -0.86
CA THR A 59 -5.95 -4.49 0.50
C THR A 59 -5.46 -5.91 0.76
N VAL A 60 -4.24 -6.04 1.25
CA VAL A 60 -3.72 -7.31 1.74
C VAL A 60 -3.71 -7.29 3.26
N LEU A 61 -4.42 -8.23 3.87
CA LEU A 61 -4.49 -8.40 5.32
C LEU A 61 -3.99 -9.78 5.69
N ASP A 62 -2.77 -9.83 6.24
CA ASP A 62 -2.14 -11.07 6.71
C ASP A 62 -2.28 -12.19 5.69
N ASP A 63 -1.68 -12.01 4.51
CA ASP A 63 -1.76 -12.92 3.34
C ASP A 63 -3.07 -12.94 2.53
N LYS A 64 -4.15 -12.32 3.04
CA LYS A 64 -5.45 -12.34 2.34
C LYS A 64 -5.61 -11.12 1.44
N VAL A 65 -5.82 -11.37 0.15
CA VAL A 65 -6.14 -10.34 -0.84
C VAL A 65 -7.63 -10.01 -0.78
N ILE A 66 -7.95 -8.74 -0.58
CA ILE A 66 -9.29 -8.18 -0.69
C ILE A 66 -9.24 -7.16 -1.82
N ILE A 67 -10.10 -7.32 -2.83
CA ILE A 67 -10.18 -6.40 -3.97
C ILE A 67 -11.53 -5.70 -3.93
N SER A 68 -11.50 -4.37 -3.99
CA SER A 68 -12.67 -3.52 -4.14
C SER A 68 -12.64 -2.79 -5.46
N ASP A 69 -13.77 -2.74 -6.15
CA ASP A 69 -13.95 -1.99 -7.38
C ASP A 69 -15.26 -1.18 -7.31
N VAL A 70 -15.47 -0.32 -8.29
CA VAL A 70 -16.71 0.45 -8.44
C VAL A 70 -17.57 -0.23 -9.51
N GLY A 71 -18.72 -0.75 -9.09
CA GLY A 71 -19.72 -1.34 -9.97
C GLY A 71 -20.31 -0.32 -10.95
N SER A 72 -21.04 -0.82 -11.94
CA SER A 72 -21.69 0.03 -12.97
C SER A 72 -22.73 0.99 -12.40
N ASP A 73 -23.23 0.73 -11.19
CA ASP A 73 -24.15 1.57 -10.42
C ASP A 73 -23.42 2.59 -9.53
N GLY A 74 -22.10 2.64 -9.57
CA GLY A 74 -21.26 3.50 -8.74
C GLY A 74 -21.05 2.99 -7.32
N GLN A 75 -21.54 1.79 -6.97
CA GLN A 75 -21.38 1.21 -5.63
C GLN A 75 -20.07 0.42 -5.53
N LEU A 76 -19.51 0.36 -4.32
CA LEU A 76 -18.35 -0.50 -4.06
C LEU A 76 -18.77 -1.97 -4.11
N VAL A 77 -18.02 -2.77 -4.87
CA VAL A 77 -18.18 -4.21 -4.97
C VAL A 77 -16.88 -4.90 -4.59
N SER A 78 -16.98 -6.03 -3.89
CA SER A 78 -15.83 -6.91 -3.67
C SER A 78 -15.69 -7.83 -4.87
N ILE A 79 -14.46 -7.98 -5.38
CA ILE A 79 -14.17 -8.91 -6.47
C ILE A 79 -13.21 -9.99 -5.95
N GLU A 80 -13.45 -11.24 -6.34
CA GLU A 80 -12.53 -12.33 -6.04
C GLU A 80 -11.34 -12.34 -7.02
N ASP A 81 -10.16 -12.67 -6.52
CA ASP A 81 -8.96 -12.91 -7.34
C ASP A 81 -8.87 -14.40 -7.71
N THR A 82 -9.85 -14.89 -8.48
CA THR A 82 -10.05 -16.33 -8.72
C THR A 82 -8.95 -16.99 -9.55
N ASP A 83 -8.27 -16.25 -10.42
CA ASP A 83 -7.20 -16.77 -11.27
C ASP A 83 -5.79 -16.39 -10.80
N GLY A 84 -5.68 -15.49 -9.80
CA GLY A 84 -4.40 -15.02 -9.26
C GLY A 84 -3.50 -14.32 -10.30
N THR A 85 -4.07 -13.87 -11.43
CA THR A 85 -3.32 -13.25 -12.52
C THR A 85 -3.32 -11.73 -12.46
N ARG A 86 -4.14 -11.15 -11.58
CA ARG A 86 -4.28 -9.70 -11.45
C ARG A 86 -2.96 -9.05 -11.09
N GLN A 87 -2.74 -7.89 -11.70
CA GLN A 87 -1.54 -7.10 -11.51
C GLN A 87 -1.85 -5.74 -10.90
N ALA A 88 -1.00 -5.32 -9.97
CA ALA A 88 -0.98 -3.98 -9.46
C ALA A 88 -0.10 -3.09 -10.34
N MET A 89 -0.58 -1.88 -10.66
CA MET A 89 0.27 -0.81 -11.21
C MET A 89 1.07 -0.10 -10.12
N MET A 90 0.52 -0.07 -8.90
CA MET A 90 1.12 0.55 -7.72
C MET A 90 0.82 -0.30 -6.48
N LEU A 91 1.82 -0.52 -5.64
CA LEU A 91 1.70 -1.28 -4.39
C LEU A 91 2.65 -0.72 -3.33
N VAL A 92 2.17 -0.62 -2.10
CA VAL A 92 2.98 -0.36 -0.91
C VAL A 92 2.60 -1.38 0.16
N GLY A 93 3.59 -2.07 0.72
CA GLY A 93 3.35 -3.04 1.78
C GLY A 93 4.54 -3.23 2.71
N ALA A 94 4.36 -4.02 3.75
CA ALA A 94 5.41 -4.37 4.70
C ALA A 94 5.15 -5.74 5.32
N TYR A 95 6.24 -6.38 5.74
CA TYR A 95 6.21 -7.55 6.60
C TYR A 95 6.23 -7.10 8.06
N VAL A 96 5.15 -7.39 8.79
CA VAL A 96 4.97 -6.96 10.18
C VAL A 96 5.14 -8.16 11.11
N PRO A 97 6.30 -8.32 11.77
CA PRO A 97 6.62 -9.54 12.52
C PRO A 97 5.76 -9.72 13.78
N SER A 98 5.23 -8.63 14.32
CA SER A 98 4.48 -8.62 15.56
C SER A 98 3.59 -7.38 15.64
N TRP A 99 2.40 -7.55 16.20
CA TRP A 99 1.46 -6.46 16.49
C TRP A 99 1.43 -6.13 17.97
N THR A 100 1.24 -4.85 18.29
CA THR A 100 0.85 -4.42 19.64
C THR A 100 -0.58 -3.88 19.60
N SER A 101 -1.36 -4.17 20.64
CA SER A 101 -2.73 -3.68 20.77
C SER A 101 -2.80 -2.57 21.82
N HIS A 102 -3.51 -1.50 21.47
CA HIS A 102 -3.70 -0.35 22.36
C HIS A 102 -5.17 0.09 22.31
N SER A 103 -5.79 0.23 23.48
CA SER A 103 -7.16 0.72 23.56
C SER A 103 -7.21 2.21 23.21
N VAL A 104 -8.05 2.56 22.25
CA VAL A 104 -8.32 3.95 21.88
C VAL A 104 -9.53 4.45 22.69
N PRO A 105 -9.48 5.64 23.32
CA PRO A 105 -10.63 6.17 24.05
C PRO A 105 -11.86 6.33 23.14
N LYS A 106 -13.06 6.07 23.68
CA LYS A 106 -14.35 6.18 22.95
C LYS A 106 -14.56 7.53 22.24
N LYS A 107 -13.92 8.60 22.73
CA LYS A 107 -13.84 9.91 22.05
C LYS A 107 -12.40 10.12 21.57
N CYS A 108 -12.08 9.60 20.39
CA CYS A 108 -10.83 9.90 19.70
C CYS A 108 -11.18 10.65 18.41
N ARG A 109 -10.81 11.94 18.32
CA ARG A 109 -10.85 12.65 17.02
C ARG A 109 -9.71 12.12 16.15
N LEU A 110 -9.86 12.12 14.83
CA LEU A 110 -8.82 11.73 13.86
C LEU A 110 -7.45 12.39 14.13
N ALA A 111 -7.44 13.65 14.58
CA ALA A 111 -6.22 14.35 15.00
C ALA A 111 -5.54 13.73 16.24
N GLY A 112 -6.32 13.16 17.16
CA GLY A 112 -5.85 12.46 18.36
C GLY A 112 -5.27 11.07 18.06
N LEU A 113 -5.71 10.39 17.01
CA LEU A 113 -5.15 9.09 16.60
C LEU A 113 -3.67 9.22 16.20
N ARG A 114 -3.32 10.32 15.53
CA ARG A 114 -1.92 10.63 15.10
C ARG A 114 -0.98 10.96 16.27
N SER A 115 -1.50 11.24 17.47
CA SER A 115 -0.65 11.55 18.63
C SER A 115 -0.27 10.30 19.44
N ILE A 116 -1.07 9.23 19.37
CA ILE A 116 -0.81 7.96 20.07
C ILE A 116 0.46 7.29 19.53
N HIS A 117 0.71 7.35 18.23
CA HIS A 117 1.93 6.82 17.62
C HIS A 117 3.21 7.55 18.08
N ARG A 118 3.13 8.83 18.43
CA ARG A 118 4.29 9.65 18.83
C ARG A 118 4.76 9.45 20.28
N ARG A 119 4.04 8.67 21.09
CA ARG A 119 4.35 8.45 22.52
C ARG A 119 4.95 7.07 22.83
N GLN A 120 5.15 6.21 21.84
CA GLN A 120 5.92 4.98 22.07
C GLN A 120 7.42 5.31 22.12
N PRO A 121 8.16 4.90 23.17
CA PRO A 121 9.62 5.00 23.17
C PRO A 121 10.16 4.01 22.14
N SER A 122 10.71 4.53 21.04
CA SER A 122 11.43 3.72 20.08
C SER A 122 12.77 3.27 20.68
N HIS A 123 12.90 1.99 21.00
CA HIS A 123 14.21 1.33 20.95
C HIS A 123 14.58 1.07 19.49
N HIS A 124 14.70 2.14 18.70
CA HIS A 124 15.46 2.25 17.44
C HIS A 124 15.10 3.57 16.77
N GLN A 125 16.07 4.46 16.72
CA GLN A 125 15.97 5.78 16.09
C GLN A 125 15.89 5.63 14.57
N TRP A 126 14.69 5.73 14.00
CA TRP A 126 14.50 5.85 12.56
C TRP A 126 14.92 7.25 12.12
N SER A 127 16.00 7.35 11.34
CA SER A 127 16.39 8.59 10.67
C SER A 127 15.91 8.51 9.22
N LEU A 128 15.00 9.42 8.85
CA LEU A 128 14.66 9.64 7.44
C LEU A 128 15.81 10.44 6.80
N PRO A 129 16.41 10.00 5.69
CA PRO A 129 17.28 10.86 4.91
C PRO A 129 16.42 11.91 4.19
N GLY A 130 16.71 13.18 4.43
CA GLY A 130 16.35 14.28 3.54
C GLY A 130 14.93 14.84 3.66
N SER A 131 14.61 15.52 4.76
CA SER A 131 13.46 16.43 4.81
C SER A 131 13.77 17.75 4.08
N ARG A 132 13.45 17.84 2.79
CA ARG A 132 13.26 19.12 2.09
C ARG A 132 11.96 19.08 1.28
N THR A 133 10.91 19.63 1.89
CA THR A 133 9.80 20.38 1.27
C THR A 133 9.54 20.23 -0.24
N ASP A 134 8.75 19.22 -0.64
CA ASP A 134 8.21 19.09 -2.02
C ASP A 134 6.73 19.49 -2.16
N ALA A 135 6.12 20.02 -1.10
CA ALA A 135 4.72 20.47 -1.15
C ALA A 135 4.49 21.76 -1.97
N LYS A 136 5.54 22.36 -2.57
CA LYS A 136 5.45 23.63 -3.32
C LYS A 136 5.53 23.51 -4.85
N TYR A 137 5.81 22.34 -5.43
CA TYR A 137 6.02 22.19 -6.88
C TYR A 137 4.77 21.83 -7.71
N TRP A 138 3.62 21.60 -7.08
CA TRP A 138 2.41 21.13 -7.78
C TRP A 138 1.61 22.20 -8.52
N ALA A 139 1.97 23.48 -8.40
CA ALA A 139 1.19 24.60 -8.95
C ALA A 139 1.74 25.14 -10.29
N SER A 140 2.84 24.60 -10.81
CA SER A 140 3.58 25.27 -11.90
C SER A 140 3.44 24.63 -13.29
N ASP A 141 3.05 23.36 -13.39
CA ASP A 141 3.04 22.66 -14.69
C ASP A 141 1.65 22.09 -15.01
N ARG A 142 0.75 22.98 -15.45
CA ARG A 142 -0.44 22.63 -16.23
C ARG A 142 -0.25 23.05 -17.67
#